data_AF-A0A8X7R4B1-F1
#
_entry.id   AF-A0A8X7R4B1-F1
#
_cell.length_a   1.000
_cell.length_b   1.000
_cell.length_c   1.000
_cell.angle_alpha   90.00
_cell.angle_beta   90.00
_cell.angle_gamma   90.00
#
_symmetry.space_group_name_H-M   'P 1'
#
loop_
_entity.id
_entity.type
_entity.pdbx_description
1 polymer ?
#
loop_
_entity_poly.entity_id
_entity_poly.type
_entity_poly.pdbx_seq_one_letter_code
_entity_poly.pdbx_strand_id
1 'polypeptide(L)'
;MSETSKGILLDAVGASLNDLAKQGVIEQDKVDSFSTPLYFAEENELKQIIEENGRFTIQAFEDIIHAKGEFTLDPKVLAVSCRASF
;
A
#
# COMPACT_ATOMS: atom_id res chain seq x y z
N MET A 1 7.30 -10.11 -5.24
CA MET A 1 6.92 -9.64 -3.89
C MET A 1 7.48 -8.24 -3.75
N SER A 2 6.69 -7.30 -3.25
CA SER A 2 7.15 -5.94 -3.00
C SER A 2 8.29 -5.90 -1.97
N GLU A 3 9.17 -4.92 -2.10
CA GLU A 3 10.26 -4.65 -1.14
C GLU A 3 9.87 -3.62 -0.07
N THR A 4 8.68 -3.01 -0.19
CA THR A 4 8.17 -2.03 0.78
C THR A 4 7.23 -2.70 1.78
N SER A 5 7.27 -2.28 3.04
CA SER A 5 6.36 -2.81 4.09
C SER A 5 4.87 -2.73 3.71
N LYS A 6 4.43 -1.62 3.08
CA LYS A 6 3.05 -1.46 2.60
C LYS A 6 2.73 -2.37 1.43
N GLY A 7 3.67 -2.56 0.51
CA GLY A 7 3.48 -3.48 -0.61
C GLY A 7 3.45 -4.95 -0.16
N ILE A 8 4.31 -5.34 0.79
CA ILE A 8 4.28 -6.69 1.40
C ILE A 8 2.91 -6.94 2.05
N LEU A 9 2.36 -5.94 2.75
CA LEU A 9 1.04 -6.04 3.36
C LEU A 9 -0.07 -6.26 2.33
N LEU A 10 -0.07 -5.49 1.24
CA LEU A 10 -1.06 -5.63 0.16
C LEU A 10 -0.91 -6.95 -0.60
N ASP A 11 0.32 -7.40 -0.87
CA ASP A 11 0.61 -8.71 -1.45
C ASP A 11 0.01 -9.83 -0.57
N ALA A 12 0.16 -9.73 0.76
CA ALA A 12 -0.38 -10.71 1.71
C ALA A 12 -1.92 -10.72 1.73
N VAL A 13 -2.57 -9.56 1.66
CA VAL A 13 -4.03 -9.46 1.55
C VAL A 13 -4.51 -10.07 0.23
N GLY A 14 -3.86 -9.73 -0.88
CA GLY A 14 -4.19 -10.28 -2.21
C GLY A 14 -4.03 -11.80 -2.27
N ALA A 15 -2.97 -12.34 -1.68
CA ALA A 15 -2.77 -13.79 -1.58
C ALA A 15 -3.89 -14.44 -0.74
N SER A 16 -4.24 -13.84 0.41
CA SER A 16 -5.30 -14.34 1.30
C SER A 16 -6.67 -14.36 0.60
N LEU A 17 -7.01 -13.32 -0.16
CA LEU A 17 -8.26 -13.27 -0.94
C LEU A 17 -8.28 -14.35 -2.04
N ASN A 18 -7.16 -14.54 -2.75
CA ASN A 18 -7.06 -15.61 -3.75
C ASN A 18 -7.22 -17.01 -3.13
N ASP A 19 -6.67 -17.24 -1.93
CA ASP A 19 -6.83 -18.53 -1.26
C ASP A 19 -8.27 -18.77 -0.79
N LEU A 20 -9.00 -17.73 -0.40
CA LEU A 20 -10.45 -17.83 -0.12
C LEU A 20 -11.26 -18.15 -1.39
N ALA A 21 -10.88 -17.58 -2.54
CA ALA A 21 -11.52 -17.88 -3.81
C ALA A 21 -11.28 -19.32 -4.25
N LYS A 22 -10.04 -19.82 -4.14
CA LYS A 22 -9.70 -21.24 -4.42
C LYS A 22 -10.46 -22.22 -3.52
N GLN A 23 -10.73 -21.83 -2.28
CA GLN A 23 -11.54 -22.61 -1.34
C GLN A 23 -13.05 -22.54 -1.62
N GLY A 24 -13.48 -21.73 -2.59
CA GLY A 24 -14.89 -21.52 -2.93
C GLY A 24 -15.66 -20.69 -1.90
N VAL A 25 -14.97 -19.98 -1.01
CA VAL A 25 -15.61 -19.10 0.01
C VAL A 25 -16.11 -17.80 -0.64
N ILE A 26 -15.39 -17.32 -1.65
CA ILE A 26 -15.74 -16.13 -2.44
C ILE A 26 -15.57 -16.43 -3.94
N GLU A 27 -16.22 -15.68 -4.81
CA GLU A 27 -16.09 -15.81 -6.26
C GLU A 27 -14.77 -15.19 -6.74
N GLN A 28 -14.05 -15.88 -7.64
CA GLN A 28 -12.79 -15.37 -8.20
C GLN A 28 -12.98 -14.03 -8.93
N ASP A 29 -14.06 -13.87 -9.70
CA ASP A 29 -14.36 -12.63 -10.43
C ASP A 29 -14.50 -11.41 -9.50
N LYS A 30 -14.93 -11.61 -8.25
CA LYS A 30 -14.98 -10.53 -7.24
C LYS A 30 -13.58 -10.17 -6.74
N VAL A 31 -12.69 -11.14 -6.62
CA VAL A 31 -11.28 -10.88 -6.25
C VAL A 31 -10.58 -10.15 -7.40
N ASP A 32 -10.81 -10.58 -8.64
CA ASP A 32 -10.16 -10.00 -9.83
C ASP A 32 -10.63 -8.57 -10.12
N SER A 33 -11.89 -8.25 -9.82
CA SER A 33 -12.45 -6.89 -9.96
C SER A 33 -12.24 -5.99 -8.73
N PHE A 34 -11.79 -6.55 -7.61
CA PHE A 34 -11.52 -5.77 -6.41
C PHE A 34 -10.26 -4.92 -6.59
N SER A 35 -10.42 -3.62 -6.40
CA SER A 35 -9.30 -2.67 -6.34
C SER A 35 -9.44 -1.81 -5.09
N THR A 36 -8.29 -1.45 -4.50
CA THR A 36 -8.27 -0.52 -3.38
C THR A 36 -8.06 0.90 -3.92
N PRO A 37 -8.71 1.93 -3.35
CA PRO A 37 -8.53 3.31 -3.78
C PRO A 37 -7.21 3.90 -3.23
N LEU A 38 -6.12 3.15 -3.35
CA LEU A 38 -4.80 3.51 -2.87
C LEU A 38 -3.86 3.67 -4.07
N TYR A 39 -3.12 4.78 -4.06
CA TYR A 39 -2.07 5.05 -5.02
C TYR A 39 -0.82 5.50 -4.27
N PHE A 40 0.27 4.75 -4.42
CA PHE A 40 1.56 5.10 -3.83
C PHE A 40 2.36 5.87 -4.88
N ALA A 41 2.22 7.19 -4.86
CA ALA A 41 2.91 8.06 -5.80
C ALA A 41 4.43 7.96 -5.63
N GLU A 42 5.13 7.89 -6.75
CA GLU A 42 6.59 8.04 -6.79
C GLU A 42 6.97 9.50 -6.50
N GLU A 43 8.15 9.71 -5.94
CA GLU A 43 8.64 11.05 -5.60
C GLU A 43 8.58 12.01 -6.79
N ASN A 44 9.03 11.56 -7.97
CA ASN A 44 9.07 12.38 -9.18
C ASN A 44 7.68 12.80 -9.65
N GLU A 45 6.69 11.92 -9.50
CA GLU A 45 5.31 12.21 -9.89
C GLU A 45 4.72 13.30 -8.98
N LEU A 46 4.93 13.19 -7.67
CA LEU A 46 4.46 14.20 -6.73
C LEU A 46 5.16 15.55 -6.97
N LYS A 47 6.48 15.54 -7.24
CA LYS A 47 7.23 16.75 -7.58
C LYS A 47 6.69 17.42 -8.83
N GLN A 48 6.48 16.66 -9.90
CA GLN A 48 5.92 17.17 -11.16
C GLN A 48 4.55 17.84 -10.93
N ILE A 49 3.66 17.20 -10.17
CA ILE A 49 2.32 17.76 -9.87
C ILE A 49 2.44 19.10 -9.11
N ILE A 50 3.37 19.21 -8.17
CA ILE A 50 3.61 20.44 -7.40
C ILE A 50 4.14 21.56 -8.32
N GLU A 51 5.09 21.23 -9.19
CA GLU A 51 5.67 22.18 -10.15
C GLU A 51 4.63 22.67 -11.16
N GLU A 52 3.85 21.76 -11.76
CA GLU A 52 2.76 22.08 -12.69
C GLU A 52 1.66 22.93 -12.03
N ASN A 53 1.41 22.72 -10.74
CA ASN A 53 0.45 23.52 -9.99
C ASN A 53 0.91 25.00 -9.88
N GLY A 54 2.21 25.26 -9.77
CA GLY A 54 2.82 26.60 -9.77
C GLY A 54 2.49 27.49 -8.57
N ARG A 55 1.71 27.00 -7.58
CA ARG A 55 1.33 27.79 -6.38
C ARG A 55 2.20 27.51 -5.16
N PHE A 56 3.02 26.47 -5.21
CA PHE A 56 3.86 26.02 -4.11
C PHE A 56 5.31 25.93 -4.57
N THR A 57 6.23 26.03 -3.61
CA THR A 57 7.65 25.82 -3.83
C THR A 57 8.13 24.73 -2.89
N ILE A 58 8.80 23.72 -3.43
CA ILE A 58 9.37 22.62 -2.66
C ILE A 58 10.59 23.17 -1.90
N GLN A 59 10.49 23.28 -0.58
CA GLN A 59 11.60 23.70 0.28
C GLN A 59 12.47 22.51 0.72
N ALA A 60 11.85 21.36 0.97
CA ALA A 60 12.51 20.11 1.31
C ALA A 60 11.68 18.93 0.78
N PHE A 61 12.34 17.87 0.35
CA PHE A 61 11.73 16.59 -0.04
C PHE A 61 12.69 15.51 0.43
N GLU A 62 12.31 14.77 1.48
CA GLU A 62 13.21 13.87 2.21
C GLU A 62 12.50 12.58 2.56
N ASP A 63 13.25 11.47 2.53
CA ASP A 63 12.78 10.19 3.03
C ASP A 63 12.67 10.21 4.55
N ILE A 64 11.47 9.95 5.07
CA ILE A 64 11.25 9.79 6.51
C ILE A 64 11.57 8.34 6.90
N ILE A 65 12.85 8.10 7.18
CA ILE A 65 13.33 6.81 7.66
C ILE A 65 12.99 6.67 9.14
N HIS A 66 12.14 5.69 9.49
CA HIS A 66 11.83 5.40 10.88
C HIS A 66 13.05 4.79 11.58
N ALA A 67 13.57 5.47 12.62
CA ALA A 67 14.80 5.11 13.33
C ALA A 67 14.79 3.72 14.01
N LYS A 68 13.61 3.17 14.27
CA LYS A 68 13.40 1.76 14.62
C LYS A 68 12.89 1.08 13.36
N GLY A 69 13.78 0.45 12.61
CA GLY A 69 13.52 -0.08 11.28
C GLY A 69 12.16 -0.77 11.14
N GLU A 70 11.46 -0.40 10.08
CA GLU A 70 10.20 -0.94 9.57
C GLU A 70 9.01 -1.01 10.55
N PHE A 71 7.81 -0.85 9.99
CA PHE A 71 6.61 -1.36 10.63
C PHE A 71 6.89 -2.79 11.11
N THR A 72 6.53 -3.12 12.35
CA THR A 72 6.69 -4.48 12.84
C THR A 72 6.00 -5.42 11.86
N LEU A 73 6.75 -6.33 11.21
CA LEU A 73 6.19 -7.33 10.31
C LEU A 73 5.44 -8.45 11.07
N ASP A 74 5.10 -8.21 12.34
CA ASP A 74 4.22 -9.08 13.09
C ASP A 74 2.88 -9.19 12.35
N PRO A 75 2.46 -10.42 11.97
CA PRO A 75 1.27 -10.61 11.15
C PRO A 75 -0.01 -10.04 11.79
N LYS A 76 -0.10 -9.99 13.14
CA LYS A 76 -1.29 -9.45 13.82
C LYS A 76 -1.30 -7.93 13.77
N VAL A 77 -0.16 -7.29 13.98
CA VAL A 77 -0.05 -5.82 13.85
C VAL A 77 -0.35 -5.38 12.42
N LEU A 78 0.20 -6.10 11.43
CA LEU A 78 -0.07 -5.87 10.01
C LEU A 78 -1.55 -6.04 9.68
N ALA A 79 -2.18 -7.13 10.12
CA ALA A 79 -3.61 -7.39 9.88
C ALA A 79 -4.51 -6.32 10.52
N VAL A 80 -4.22 -5.90 11.76
CA VAL A 80 -4.97 -4.82 12.42
C VAL A 80 -4.79 -3.49 11.70
N SER A 81 -3.58 -3.17 11.26
CA SER A 81 -3.29 -1.93 10.51
C SER A 81 -4.03 -1.89 9.17
N CYS A 82 -4.04 -3.01 8.46
CA CYS A 82 -4.81 -3.17 7.22
C CYS A 82 -6.31 -2.98 7.46
N ARG A 83 -6.85 -3.66 8.49
CA ARG A 83 -8.26 -3.54 8.87
C ARG A 83 -8.65 -2.12 9.34
N ALA A 84 -7.73 -1.35 9.88
CA ALA A 84 -8.01 0.04 10.25
C ALA A 84 -8.02 0.98 9.03
N SER A 85 -7.40 0.58 7.93
CA SER A 85 -7.27 1.40 6.72
C SER A 85 -8.47 1.27 5.77
N PHE A 86 -9.29 0.22 5.92
CA PHE A 86 -10.47 -0.09 5.11
C PHE A 86 -11.68 -0.38 6.01
#